data_AF-A0A3D3FFY5-F1
#
_entry.id   AF-A0A3D3FFY5-F1
#
_cell.length_a   1.000
_cell.length_b   1.000
_cell.length_c   1.000
_cell.angle_alpha   90.00
_cell.angle_beta   90.00
_cell.angle_gamma   90.00
#
_symmetry.space_group_name_H-M   'P 1'
#
loop_
_entity.id
_entity.type
_entity.pdbx_description
1 polymer ?
#
loop_
_entity_poly.entity_id
_entity_poly.type
_entity_poly.pdbx_seq_one_letter_code
_entity_poly.pdbx_strand_id
1 'polypeptide(L)' 'PKLPLVFAGGVMANQFIRKSLTAKYGAYFAEPAFSADNAAGIAVLTARREGLL' A
#
# COMPACT_ATOMS: atom_id res chain seq x y z
N PRO A 1 15.50 3.61 -11.66
CA PRO A 1 14.93 2.28 -12.02
C PRO A 1 15.27 1.25 -10.93
N LYS A 2 14.36 0.31 -10.57
CA LYS A 2 14.48 -0.73 -9.52
C LYS A 2 13.98 -0.41 -8.08
N LEU A 3 13.23 0.69 -7.87
CA LEU A 3 12.55 0.88 -6.58
C LEU A 3 11.29 0.02 -6.50
N PRO A 4 10.90 -0.47 -5.30
CA PRO A 4 9.65 -1.21 -5.13
C PRO A 4 8.47 -0.30 -5.46
N LEU A 5 7.55 -0.79 -6.30
CA LEU A 5 6.30 -0.10 -6.63
C LEU A 5 5.19 -0.57 -5.69
N VAL A 6 4.63 0.35 -4.93
CA VAL A 6 3.57 0.07 -3.95
C VAL A 6 2.29 0.79 -4.36
N PHE A 7 1.17 0.06 -4.34
CA PHE A 7 -0.16 0.62 -4.54
C PHE A 7 -0.99 0.56 -3.24
N ALA A 8 -1.65 1.67 -2.94
CA ALA A 8 -2.66 1.82 -1.90
C ALA A 8 -3.83 2.68 -2.46
N GLY A 9 -4.96 2.70 -1.78
CA GLY A 9 -6.19 3.36 -2.21
C GLY A 9 -7.33 2.36 -2.45
N GLY A 10 -8.58 2.77 -2.20
CA GLY A 10 -9.75 1.88 -2.33
C GLY A 10 -9.91 1.24 -3.70
N VAL A 11 -9.56 1.95 -4.79
CA VAL A 11 -9.56 1.41 -6.16
C VAL A 11 -8.56 0.24 -6.29
N MET A 12 -7.41 0.35 -5.65
CA MET A 12 -6.33 -0.64 -5.71
C MET A 12 -6.62 -1.89 -4.87
N ALA A 13 -7.72 -1.91 -4.09
CA ALA A 13 -8.23 -3.10 -3.43
C ALA A 13 -8.92 -4.07 -4.42
N ASN A 14 -9.23 -3.64 -5.65
CA ASN A 14 -9.82 -4.50 -6.68
C ASN A 14 -8.84 -5.62 -7.09
N GLN A 15 -9.30 -6.87 -7.01
CA GLN A 15 -8.46 -8.05 -7.26
C GLN A 15 -7.99 -8.17 -8.72
N PHE A 16 -8.77 -7.72 -9.70
CA PHE A 16 -8.39 -7.77 -11.11
C PHE A 16 -7.28 -6.76 -11.42
N ILE A 17 -7.38 -5.54 -10.87
CA ILE A 17 -6.35 -4.51 -10.99
C ILE A 17 -5.05 -5.00 -10.35
N ARG A 18 -5.14 -5.50 -9.11
CA ARG A 18 -4.00 -6.08 -8.38
C ARG A 18 -3.28 -7.14 -9.20
N LYS A 19 -4.01 -8.15 -9.68
CA LYS A 19 -3.43 -9.26 -10.46
C LYS A 19 -2.71 -8.75 -11.71
N SER A 20 -3.33 -7.84 -12.46
CA SER A 20 -2.76 -7.29 -13.70
C SER A 20 -1.48 -6.50 -13.45
N LEU A 21 -1.48 -5.60 -12.47
CA LEU A 21 -0.34 -4.74 -12.16
C LEU A 21 0.80 -5.49 -11.45
N THR A 22 0.51 -6.47 -10.61
CA THR A 22 1.53 -7.35 -10.03
C THR A 22 2.22 -8.16 -11.13
N ALA A 23 1.47 -8.75 -12.08
CA ALA A 23 2.07 -9.50 -13.19
C ALA A 23 2.95 -8.61 -14.10
N LYS A 24 2.52 -7.37 -14.36
CA LYS A 24 3.22 -6.45 -15.26
C LYS A 24 4.46 -5.80 -14.62
N TYR A 25 4.38 -5.44 -13.33
CA TYR A 25 5.38 -4.58 -12.69
C TYR A 25 6.06 -5.20 -11.46
N GLY A 26 5.68 -6.42 -11.05
CA GLY A 26 6.13 -6.99 -9.77
C GLY A 26 5.69 -6.15 -8.58
N ALA A 27 4.54 -5.47 -8.70
CA ALA A 27 4.10 -4.47 -7.74
C ALA A 27 3.55 -5.09 -6.45
N TYR A 28 3.76 -4.37 -5.35
CA TYR A 28 3.23 -4.65 -4.02
C TYR A 28 1.94 -3.86 -3.80
N PHE A 29 1.04 -4.41 -3.00
CA PHE A 29 -0.26 -3.82 -2.71
C PHE A 29 -0.50 -3.85 -1.21
N ALA A 30 -1.10 -2.79 -0.67
CA ALA A 30 -1.64 -2.83 0.68
C ALA A 30 -2.70 -3.95 0.81
N GLU A 31 -2.81 -4.54 2.00
CA GLU A 31 -3.93 -5.43 2.33
C GLU A 31 -5.25 -4.66 2.19
N PRO A 32 -6.38 -5.32 1.83
CA PRO A 32 -7.66 -4.65 1.65
C PRO A 32 -8.08 -3.80 2.86
N ALA A 33 -7.85 -4.30 4.08
CA ALA A 33 -8.14 -3.59 5.32
C ALA A 33 -7.35 -2.28 5.49
N PHE A 34 -6.18 -2.17 4.86
CA PHE A 34 -5.30 -1.00 4.91
C PHE A 34 -5.29 -0.18 3.61
N SER A 35 -6.04 -0.59 2.59
CA SER A 35 -6.00 0.05 1.27
C SER A 35 -6.88 1.30 1.19
N ALA A 36 -7.98 1.39 1.93
CA ALA A 36 -8.92 2.51 1.84
C ALA A 36 -8.61 3.64 2.84
N ASP A 37 -9.51 4.63 2.90
CA ASP A 37 -9.38 5.80 3.77
C ASP A 37 -9.48 5.39 5.25
N ASN A 38 -8.32 5.24 5.89
CA ASN A 38 -8.18 4.95 7.31
C ASN A 38 -6.96 5.68 7.91
N ALA A 39 -6.79 5.56 9.23
CA ALA A 39 -5.71 6.23 9.96
C ALA A 39 -4.40 5.40 10.08
N ALA A 40 -4.32 4.22 9.45
CA ALA A 40 -3.17 3.32 9.67
C ALA A 40 -1.85 3.92 9.19
N GLY A 41 -1.86 4.52 7.99
CA GLY A 41 -0.65 5.14 7.42
C GLY A 41 -0.11 6.27 8.30
N ILE A 42 -0.97 7.20 8.73
CA ILE A 42 -0.54 8.34 9.55
C ILE A 42 -0.12 7.92 10.96
N ALA A 43 -0.74 6.88 11.53
CA ALA A 43 -0.34 6.32 12.81
C ALA A 43 1.10 5.77 12.77
N VAL A 44 1.43 4.98 11.74
CA VAL A 44 2.79 4.43 11.56
C VAL A 44 3.81 5.54 11.27
N LEU A 45 3.48 6.49 10.39
CA LEU A 45 4.33 7.64 10.08
C LEU A 45 4.66 8.46 11.33
N THR A 46 3.67 8.70 12.18
CA THR A 46 3.84 9.48 13.41
C THR A 46 4.63 8.69 14.45
N ALA A 47 4.31 7.41 14.65
CA ALA A 47 5.05 6.56 15.58
C ALA A 47 6.54 6.46 15.18
N ARG A 48 6.86 6.32 13.89
CA ARG A 48 8.24 6.36 13.40
C ARG A 48 8.92 7.70 13.65
N ARG A 49 8.21 8.82 13.45
CA ARG A 49 8.75 10.17 13.68
C ARG A 49 9.12 10.39 15.14
N GLU A 50 8.31 9.89 16.06
CA GLU A 50 8.51 10.03 17.51
C GLU A 50 9.39 8.93 18.13
N GLY A 51 9.95 8.01 17.32
CA GLY A 51 10.83 6.94 17.80
C GLY A 51 10.12 5.82 18.57
N LEU A 52 8.82 5.61 18.30
CA LEU A 52 7.99 4.55 18.87
C LEU A 52 7.96 3.27 18.01
N LEU A 53 8.62 3.28 16.85
CA LEU A 53 8.78 2.17 15.90
C LEU A 53 10.23 2.03 15.45
#